data_AF-A0A9P6RYS0-F1
#
_entry.id   AF-A0A9P6RYS0-F1
#
_cell.length_a   1.000
_cell.length_b   1.000
_cell.length_c   1.000
_cell.angle_alpha   90.00
_cell.angle_beta   90.00
_cell.angle_gamma   90.00
#
_symmetry.space_group_name_H-M   'P 1'
#
loop_
_entity.id
_entity.type
_entity.pdbx_description
1 polymer ?
#
loop_
_entity_poly.entity_id
_entity_poly.type
_entity_poly.pdbx_seq_one_letter_code
_entity_poly.pdbx_strand_id
1 'polypeptide(L)'
;TVSARLFHDAEPPHDMFRRKAVVVGWYGRMLTTGCQEMSMADFLDAHINYNSKKDGQPVAPFFYPDPEEHVSGPDIVFVVRFSGLAPDDDALVSSSTLSPGSASFEIPALLQLRLCEKLSGADVIRARGTVQPRKITDHGVKLSEYCRPHGHYISLVVSYPTEIAAYFMDRPLVMHNDGLTEIALTVDNSNSKGLFTEKHFHALKHMKRLAADMAETTREVKRRRDEKYSHTQ
;
A
#
# COMPACT_ATOMS: atom_id res chain seq x y z
N THR A 1 -5.73 0.86 31.19
CA THR A 1 -5.95 0.85 29.73
C THR A 1 -4.62 1.22 29.08
N VAL A 2 -3.93 0.24 28.51
CA VAL A 2 -2.67 0.48 27.79
C VAL A 2 -3.05 1.06 26.42
N SER A 3 -2.81 2.35 26.24
CA SER A 3 -2.98 3.01 24.95
C SER A 3 -1.85 2.51 24.04
N ALA A 4 -2.16 1.60 23.11
CA ALA A 4 -1.22 1.11 22.11
C ALA A 4 -0.95 2.21 21.07
N ARG A 5 -0.15 3.21 21.43
CA ARG A 5 0.36 4.19 20.47
C ARG A 5 1.30 3.45 19.52
N LEU A 6 1.15 3.67 18.21
CA LEU A 6 1.99 3.12 17.13
C LEU A 6 3.51 3.38 17.33
N PHE A 7 3.85 4.24 18.29
CA PHE A 7 5.17 4.64 18.72
C PHE A 7 5.16 4.70 20.27
N HIS A 8 5.44 3.58 20.92
CA HIS A 8 5.27 3.44 22.37
C HIS A 8 6.28 4.29 23.17
N ASP A 9 7.41 4.67 22.58
CA ASP A 9 8.57 5.26 23.30
C ASP A 9 9.21 6.48 22.61
N ALA A 10 8.44 7.28 21.86
CA ALA A 10 8.92 8.39 21.03
C ALA A 10 9.87 8.00 19.88
N GLU A 11 10.41 6.78 19.88
CA GLU A 11 11.17 6.23 18.78
C GLU A 11 10.27 5.45 17.80
N PRO A 12 10.46 5.63 16.48
CA PRO A 12 9.72 4.86 15.50
C PRO A 12 10.13 3.38 15.49
N PRO A 13 9.25 2.47 15.03
CA PRO A 13 9.53 1.03 14.98
C PRO A 13 10.64 0.66 13.99
N HIS A 14 11.09 1.62 13.18
CA HIS A 14 12.14 1.47 12.21
C HIS A 14 12.78 2.82 11.88
N ASP A 15 14.11 2.88 11.73
CA ASP A 15 14.85 4.12 11.49
C ASP A 15 14.45 4.84 10.20
N MET A 16 13.90 4.11 9.22
CA MET A 16 13.38 4.71 7.99
C MET A 16 12.29 5.76 8.25
N PHE A 17 11.49 5.61 9.31
CA PHE A 17 10.44 6.57 9.64
C PHE A 17 10.98 7.85 10.30
N ARG A 18 12.28 7.91 10.62
CA ARG A 18 12.97 9.16 11.00
C ARG A 18 13.31 10.03 9.77
N ARG A 19 13.15 9.48 8.56
CA ARG A 19 13.54 10.11 7.30
C ARG A 19 12.34 10.80 6.66
N LYS A 20 12.61 11.80 5.81
CA LYS A 20 11.57 12.45 5.03
C LYS A 20 10.98 11.44 4.03
N ALA A 21 9.66 11.35 3.98
CA ALA A 21 8.93 10.46 3.09
C ALA A 21 7.99 11.25 2.17
N VAL A 22 7.82 10.79 0.94
CA VAL A 22 6.82 11.30 -0.01
C VAL A 22 6.12 10.14 -0.71
N VAL A 23 4.82 10.29 -0.96
CA VAL A 23 4.11 9.38 -1.87
C VAL A 23 4.58 9.69 -3.29
N VAL A 24 4.95 8.64 -4.02
CA VAL A 24 5.48 8.71 -5.40
C VAL A 24 4.32 8.77 -6.38
N GLY A 25 4.49 9.51 -7.47
CA GLY A 25 3.47 9.77 -8.47
C GLY A 25 2.77 11.10 -8.24
N TRP A 26 2.99 12.07 -9.13
CA TRP A 26 2.18 13.29 -9.19
C TRP A 26 2.42 14.06 -10.50
N TYR A 27 1.32 14.42 -11.17
CA TYR A 27 1.27 15.64 -12.00
C TYR A 27 -0.20 16.13 -12.13
N GLY A 28 -0.67 16.94 -11.16
CA GLY A 28 -1.95 17.68 -11.28
C GLY A 28 -3.18 17.05 -10.60
N ARG A 29 -4.39 17.39 -11.07
CA ARG A 29 -5.67 17.07 -10.39
C ARG A 29 -6.22 15.65 -10.59
N MET A 30 -5.49 14.75 -11.24
CA MET A 30 -5.99 13.39 -11.49
C MET A 30 -5.74 12.48 -10.28
N LEU A 31 -6.81 12.19 -9.53
CA LEU A 31 -6.75 11.23 -8.43
C LEU A 31 -6.84 9.77 -8.92
N THR A 32 -7.48 9.48 -10.06
CA THR A 32 -7.76 8.07 -10.44
C THR A 32 -8.08 7.81 -11.92
N THR A 33 -8.36 8.81 -12.75
CA THR A 33 -9.13 8.64 -14.00
C THR A 33 -8.37 8.07 -15.21
N GLY A 34 -7.24 7.39 -15.02
CA GLY A 34 -6.42 6.84 -16.12
C GLY A 34 -5.82 5.46 -15.89
N CYS A 35 -6.02 4.85 -14.71
CA CYS A 35 -5.37 3.58 -14.34
C CYS A 35 -6.30 2.36 -14.48
N GLN A 36 -7.47 2.50 -15.12
CA GLN A 36 -8.53 1.47 -15.14
C GLN A 36 -8.14 0.14 -15.80
N GLU A 37 -7.04 0.06 -16.54
CA GLU A 37 -6.57 -1.17 -17.20
C GLU A 37 -5.12 -1.55 -16.81
N MET A 38 -4.56 -0.94 -15.76
CA MET A 38 -3.19 -1.22 -15.33
C MET A 38 -3.16 -2.38 -14.33
N SER A 39 -2.25 -3.34 -14.50
CA SER A 39 -2.02 -4.37 -13.48
C SER A 39 -1.27 -3.80 -12.27
N MET A 40 -1.36 -4.46 -11.11
CA MET A 40 -0.56 -4.05 -9.93
C MET A 40 0.95 -4.12 -10.23
N ALA A 41 1.37 -5.11 -11.01
CA ALA A 41 2.76 -5.25 -11.44
C ALA A 41 3.22 -4.04 -12.27
N ASP A 42 2.44 -3.65 -13.27
CA ASP A 42 2.72 -2.47 -14.09
C ASP A 42 2.76 -1.17 -13.27
N PHE A 43 1.88 -1.05 -12.27
CA PHE A 43 1.86 0.09 -11.37
C PHE A 43 3.16 0.18 -10.56
N LEU A 44 3.55 -0.91 -9.90
CA LEU A 44 4.78 -0.96 -9.10
C LEU A 44 6.00 -0.68 -9.97
N ASP A 45 6.05 -1.31 -11.14
CA ASP A 45 7.11 -1.14 -12.12
C ASP A 45 7.22 0.31 -12.59
N ALA A 46 6.10 0.95 -12.93
CA ALA A 46 6.06 2.34 -13.36
C ALA A 46 6.64 3.30 -12.30
N HIS A 47 6.31 3.10 -11.03
CA HIS A 47 6.80 3.97 -9.96
C HIS A 47 8.25 3.71 -9.60
N ILE A 48 8.64 2.44 -9.47
CA ILE A 48 9.97 2.02 -8.98
C ILE A 48 11.03 2.12 -10.07
N ASN A 49 10.71 1.72 -11.31
CA ASN A 49 11.68 1.59 -12.38
C ASN A 49 11.55 2.67 -13.46
N TYR A 50 10.38 3.32 -13.59
CA TYR A 50 10.10 4.25 -14.70
C TYR A 50 9.69 5.66 -14.27
N ASN A 51 10.07 6.07 -13.05
CA ASN A 51 9.85 7.43 -12.53
C ASN A 51 8.37 7.87 -12.64
N SER A 52 7.47 6.98 -12.23
CA SER A 52 6.01 7.17 -12.26
C SER A 52 5.43 7.36 -13.66
N LYS A 53 5.96 6.66 -14.66
CA LYS A 53 5.45 6.70 -16.04
C LYS A 53 5.28 5.30 -16.62
N LYS A 54 4.27 5.12 -17.46
CA LYS A 54 4.07 3.96 -18.33
C LYS A 54 3.82 4.45 -19.75
N ASP A 55 4.60 3.96 -20.72
CA ASP A 55 4.53 4.39 -22.13
C ASP A 55 4.61 5.93 -22.31
N GLY A 56 5.44 6.57 -21.48
CA GLY A 56 5.61 8.03 -21.45
C GLY A 56 4.49 8.81 -20.77
N GLN A 57 3.37 8.16 -20.41
CA GLN A 57 2.25 8.77 -19.70
C GLN A 57 2.45 8.71 -18.18
N PRO A 58 2.06 9.75 -17.42
CA PRO A 58 2.15 9.75 -15.97
C PRO A 58 1.18 8.73 -15.35
N VAL A 59 1.65 8.06 -14.31
CA VAL A 59 0.84 7.12 -13.50
C VAL A 59 0.40 7.80 -12.20
N ALA A 60 -0.87 7.62 -11.83
CA ALA A 60 -1.43 8.17 -10.61
C ALA A 60 -0.74 7.54 -9.38
N PRO A 61 -0.65 8.24 -8.23
CA PRO A 61 0.05 7.73 -7.04
C PRO A 61 -0.60 6.52 -6.36
N PHE A 62 -1.84 6.18 -6.74
CA PHE A 62 -2.62 5.13 -6.08
C PHE A 62 -3.14 4.13 -7.10
N PHE A 63 -2.98 2.86 -6.80
CA PHE A 63 -3.60 1.75 -7.48
C PHE A 63 -4.72 1.16 -6.62
N TYR A 64 -5.87 0.88 -7.25
CA TYR A 64 -7.01 0.23 -6.65
C TYR A 64 -7.23 -1.10 -7.38
N PRO A 65 -6.93 -2.25 -6.74
CA PRO A 65 -7.11 -3.54 -7.39
C PRO A 65 -8.57 -3.78 -7.78
N ASP A 66 -8.80 -4.43 -8.93
CA ASP A 66 -10.16 -4.81 -9.32
C ASP A 66 -10.72 -5.82 -8.30
N PRO A 67 -11.81 -5.47 -7.59
CA PRO A 67 -12.39 -6.36 -6.60
C PRO A 67 -13.04 -7.62 -7.20
N GLU A 68 -13.31 -7.65 -8.51
CA GLU A 68 -13.87 -8.83 -9.19
C GLU A 68 -12.80 -9.85 -9.55
N GLU A 69 -11.64 -9.39 -10.00
CA GLU A 69 -10.54 -10.26 -10.38
C GLU A 69 -9.76 -10.74 -9.15
N HIS A 70 -9.70 -9.92 -8.08
CA HIS A 70 -8.85 -10.21 -6.93
C HIS A 70 -9.42 -9.79 -5.57
N VAL A 71 -10.53 -10.41 -5.17
CA VAL A 71 -11.28 -10.17 -3.90
C VAL A 71 -10.48 -10.31 -2.60
N SER A 72 -9.23 -10.81 -2.65
CA SER A 72 -8.40 -11.10 -1.47
C SER A 72 -7.16 -10.22 -1.30
N GLY A 73 -7.04 -9.13 -2.07
CA GLY A 73 -5.93 -8.18 -2.02
C GLY A 73 -6.12 -6.92 -1.17
N PRO A 74 -5.11 -6.04 -1.16
CA PRO A 74 -5.20 -4.73 -0.52
C PRO A 74 -6.32 -3.91 -1.16
N ASP A 75 -6.86 -2.94 -0.43
CA ASP A 75 -7.82 -1.99 -1.03
C ASP A 75 -7.09 -0.93 -1.87
N ILE A 76 -5.88 -0.54 -1.45
CA ILE A 76 -5.09 0.52 -2.07
C ILE A 76 -3.62 0.11 -2.07
N VAL A 77 -2.92 0.37 -3.16
CA VAL A 77 -1.46 0.24 -3.27
C VAL A 77 -0.86 1.58 -3.64
N PHE A 78 0.25 1.96 -3.01
CA PHE A 78 1.03 3.14 -3.36
C PHE A 78 2.51 2.90 -3.08
N VAL A 79 3.37 3.77 -3.60
CA VAL A 79 4.82 3.71 -3.38
C VAL A 79 5.26 4.91 -2.57
N VAL A 80 6.09 4.69 -1.56
CA VAL A 80 6.67 5.74 -0.72
C VAL A 80 8.16 5.84 -0.99
N ARG A 81 8.64 7.05 -1.26
CA ARG A 81 10.06 7.36 -1.38
C ARG A 81 10.57 8.00 -0.10
N PHE A 82 11.59 7.40 0.50
CA PHE A 82 12.29 7.94 1.66
C PHE A 82 13.61 8.58 1.24
N SER A 83 13.97 9.71 1.86
CA SER A 83 15.27 10.36 1.69
C SER A 83 16.38 9.63 2.47
N GLY A 84 17.59 9.60 1.92
CA GLY A 84 18.79 9.02 2.54
C GLY A 84 19.16 7.65 1.97
N LEU A 85 20.31 7.13 2.42
CA LEU A 85 20.75 5.75 2.15
C LEU A 85 19.84 4.78 2.88
N ALA A 86 19.66 3.57 2.37
CA ALA A 86 18.76 2.60 2.96
C ALA A 86 19.23 2.09 4.34
N PRO A 87 18.35 1.43 5.11
CA PRO A 87 18.62 1.03 6.50
C PRO A 87 19.81 0.08 6.67
N ASP A 88 20.10 -0.76 5.67
CA ASP A 88 21.13 -1.80 5.73
C ASP A 88 22.44 -1.42 5.01
N ASP A 89 22.53 -0.23 4.42
CA ASP A 89 23.71 0.20 3.66
C ASP A 89 24.83 0.82 4.53
N ASP A 90 24.66 0.89 5.85
CA ASP A 90 25.68 1.43 6.78
C ASP A 90 26.98 0.60 6.80
N ALA A 91 26.96 -0.64 6.27
CA ALA A 91 28.12 -1.53 6.29
C ALA A 91 29.07 -1.43 5.08
N LEU A 92 28.73 -0.72 3.99
CA LEU A 92 29.51 -0.82 2.73
C LEU A 92 29.93 0.49 2.06
N VAL A 93 29.70 1.65 2.67
CA VAL A 93 30.21 2.93 2.13
C VAL A 93 31.61 3.23 2.66
N SER A 94 32.58 2.39 2.27
CA SER A 94 34.02 2.71 2.40
C SER A 94 34.71 2.91 1.05
N SER A 95 34.01 2.81 -0.09
CA SER A 95 34.61 3.10 -1.40
C SER A 95 33.54 3.29 -2.49
N SER A 96 32.97 4.48 -2.61
CA SER A 96 32.27 4.89 -3.84
C SER A 96 32.01 6.38 -3.84
N THR A 97 32.52 7.06 -4.85
CA THR A 97 32.40 8.50 -5.16
C THR A 97 30.99 8.88 -5.60
N LEU A 98 29.98 8.61 -4.78
CA LEU A 98 28.61 9.10 -4.99
C LEU A 98 28.40 10.38 -4.20
N SER A 99 28.07 11.46 -4.92
CA SER A 99 27.75 12.76 -4.33
C SER A 99 26.70 12.60 -3.21
N PRO A 100 26.97 13.01 -1.96
CA PRO A 100 26.12 12.76 -0.78
C PRO A 100 24.74 13.44 -0.76
N GLY A 101 24.23 13.93 -1.89
CA GLY A 101 23.08 14.85 -1.96
C GLY A 101 21.73 14.25 -2.36
N SER A 102 21.66 13.00 -2.85
CA SER A 102 20.46 12.54 -3.59
C SER A 102 20.03 11.09 -3.36
N ALA A 103 20.59 10.38 -2.37
CA ALA A 103 20.15 9.00 -2.11
C ALA A 103 18.69 8.99 -1.66
N SER A 104 17.87 8.17 -2.30
CA SER A 104 16.51 7.86 -1.89
C SER A 104 16.18 6.44 -2.30
N PHE A 105 15.32 5.79 -1.54
CA PHE A 105 14.83 4.44 -1.84
C PHE A 105 13.31 4.43 -1.78
N GLU A 106 12.73 3.50 -2.54
CA GLU A 106 11.29 3.37 -2.71
C GLU A 106 10.81 2.07 -2.09
N ILE A 107 9.65 2.12 -1.44
CA ILE A 107 9.06 0.99 -0.76
C ILE A 107 7.59 0.89 -1.16
N PRO A 108 7.13 -0.29 -1.63
CA PRO A 108 5.70 -0.56 -1.80
C PRO A 108 4.95 -0.50 -0.46
N ALA A 109 3.82 0.18 -0.46
CA ALA A 109 2.89 0.25 0.66
C ALA A 109 1.54 -0.33 0.25
N LEU A 110 1.10 -1.33 1.00
CA LEU A 110 -0.13 -2.10 0.78
C LEU A 110 -1.11 -1.74 1.89
N LEU A 111 -2.27 -1.19 1.53
CA LEU A 111 -3.25 -0.66 2.48
C LEU A 111 -4.56 -1.43 2.41
N GLN A 112 -4.99 -1.96 3.54
CA GLN A 112 -6.34 -2.49 3.74
C GLN A 112 -7.16 -1.56 4.65
N LEU A 113 -8.31 -1.10 4.13
CA LEU A 113 -9.27 -0.25 4.85
C LEU A 113 -10.43 -1.07 5.42
N ARG A 114 -10.66 -0.97 6.72
CA ARG A 114 -11.82 -1.55 7.42
C ARG A 114 -12.60 -0.42 8.11
N LEU A 115 -13.50 0.20 7.35
CA LEU A 115 -14.25 1.38 7.78
C LEU A 115 -15.65 1.00 8.28
N CYS A 116 -15.71 0.16 9.32
CA CYS A 116 -16.95 -0.34 9.90
C CYS A 116 -16.95 -0.24 11.43
N GLU A 117 -18.15 -0.22 12.02
CA GLU A 117 -18.36 -0.02 13.47
C GLU A 117 -18.02 -1.25 14.32
N LYS A 118 -18.03 -2.44 13.69
CA LYS A 118 -17.66 -3.71 14.33
C LYS A 118 -16.83 -4.53 13.37
N LEU A 119 -15.76 -5.15 13.87
CA LEU A 119 -14.98 -6.18 13.19
C LEU A 119 -14.89 -7.39 14.10
N SER A 120 -15.16 -8.58 13.56
CA SER A 120 -14.84 -9.81 14.28
C SER A 120 -13.33 -10.04 14.27
N GLY A 121 -12.80 -10.84 15.21
CA GLY A 121 -11.39 -11.25 15.16
C GLY A 121 -11.03 -11.96 13.84
N ALA A 122 -11.98 -12.72 13.26
CA ALA A 122 -11.80 -13.34 11.96
C ALA A 122 -11.72 -12.32 10.81
N ASP A 123 -12.46 -11.22 10.87
CA ASP A 123 -12.36 -10.12 9.90
C ASP A 123 -11.00 -9.44 9.97
N VAL A 124 -10.46 -9.23 11.17
CA VAL A 124 -9.12 -8.66 11.37
C VAL A 124 -8.06 -9.58 10.75
N ILE A 125 -8.11 -10.89 11.02
CA ILE A 125 -7.18 -11.87 10.45
C ILE A 125 -7.26 -11.85 8.92
N ARG A 126 -8.47 -11.86 8.36
CA ARG A 126 -8.68 -11.75 6.90
C ARG A 126 -8.10 -10.46 6.35
N ALA A 127 -8.35 -9.32 7.01
CA ALA A 127 -7.85 -8.01 6.60
C ALA A 127 -6.32 -7.94 6.57
N ARG A 128 -5.63 -8.60 7.50
CA ARG A 128 -4.17 -8.67 7.46
C ARG A 128 -3.68 -9.60 6.37
N GLY A 129 -4.37 -10.72 6.16
CA GLY A 129 -4.01 -11.67 5.12
C GLY A 129 -3.88 -11.01 3.75
N THR A 130 -4.72 -10.03 3.43
CA THR A 130 -4.75 -9.39 2.11
C THR A 130 -3.52 -8.55 1.76
N VAL A 131 -2.78 -8.10 2.76
CA VAL A 131 -1.56 -7.27 2.59
C VAL A 131 -0.28 -8.11 2.74
N GLN A 132 -0.39 -9.43 2.93
CA GLN A 132 0.76 -10.33 3.04
C GLN A 132 1.27 -10.82 1.68
N PRO A 133 2.56 -11.19 1.55
CA PRO A 133 3.18 -11.45 0.25
C PRO A 133 2.49 -12.58 -0.52
N ARG A 134 2.09 -13.64 0.20
CA ARG A 134 1.34 -14.76 -0.39
C ARG A 134 0.06 -14.31 -1.07
N LYS A 135 -0.70 -13.39 -0.45
CA LYS A 135 -1.93 -12.86 -1.03
C LYS A 135 -1.68 -11.85 -2.13
N ILE A 136 -0.57 -11.11 -2.07
CA ILE A 136 -0.15 -10.25 -3.18
C ILE A 136 0.26 -11.06 -4.41
N THR A 137 0.86 -12.24 -4.22
CA THR A 137 1.18 -13.14 -5.35
C THR A 137 -0.06 -13.62 -6.10
N ASP A 138 -1.22 -13.73 -5.43
CA ASP A 138 -2.49 -14.02 -6.09
C ASP A 138 -2.92 -12.91 -7.10
N HIS A 139 -2.27 -11.74 -7.07
CA HIS A 139 -2.44 -10.63 -8.03
C HIS A 139 -1.39 -10.63 -9.15
N GLY A 140 -0.66 -11.74 -9.33
CA GLY A 140 0.41 -11.83 -10.33
C GLY A 140 1.64 -10.99 -9.99
N VAL A 141 1.77 -10.52 -8.75
CA VAL A 141 2.88 -9.69 -8.30
C VAL A 141 3.85 -10.50 -7.45
N LYS A 142 5.10 -10.61 -7.90
CA LYS A 142 6.20 -11.11 -7.10
C LYS A 142 6.87 -9.96 -6.36
N LEU A 143 6.37 -9.67 -5.17
CA LEU A 143 6.74 -8.48 -4.38
C LEU A 143 8.26 -8.33 -4.16
N SER A 144 9.00 -9.44 -4.06
CA SER A 144 10.46 -9.45 -3.91
C SER A 144 11.25 -8.87 -5.08
N GLU A 145 10.65 -8.69 -6.24
CA GLU A 145 11.28 -7.99 -7.38
C GLU A 145 11.22 -6.47 -7.22
N TYR A 146 10.24 -5.98 -6.47
CA TYR A 146 9.97 -4.54 -6.25
C TYR A 146 10.50 -4.03 -4.91
N CYS A 147 10.80 -4.91 -3.96
CA CYS A 147 11.38 -4.55 -2.67
C CYS A 147 12.91 -4.44 -2.69
N ARG A 148 13.56 -4.52 -3.86
CA ARG A 148 15.03 -4.49 -3.95
C ARG A 148 15.57 -3.06 -3.79
N PRO A 149 16.80 -2.89 -3.27
CA PRO A 149 17.69 -3.92 -2.73
C PRO A 149 17.33 -4.47 -1.33
N HIS A 150 16.46 -3.79 -0.59
CA HIS A 150 16.41 -3.94 0.88
C HIS A 150 15.39 -4.95 1.40
N GLY A 151 14.59 -5.54 0.53
CA GLY A 151 13.60 -6.55 0.88
C GLY A 151 12.43 -6.04 1.74
N HIS A 152 12.22 -4.73 1.86
CA HIS A 152 11.16 -4.18 2.71
C HIS A 152 9.88 -3.83 1.96
N TYR A 153 8.73 -4.00 2.63
CA TYR A 153 7.46 -3.42 2.22
C TYR A 153 6.65 -3.00 3.45
N ILE A 154 5.71 -2.06 3.25
CA ILE A 154 4.82 -1.60 4.31
C ILE A 154 3.46 -2.29 4.15
N SER A 155 3.01 -2.91 5.22
CA SER A 155 1.68 -3.50 5.37
C SER A 155 0.90 -2.62 6.32
N LEU A 156 -0.12 -1.92 5.83
CA LEU A 156 -0.91 -0.98 6.60
C LEU A 156 -2.36 -1.44 6.69
N VAL A 157 -2.86 -1.65 7.90
CA VAL A 157 -4.27 -1.88 8.17
C VAL A 157 -4.86 -0.69 8.90
N VAL A 158 -5.91 -0.09 8.35
CA VAL A 158 -6.64 1.02 8.99
C VAL A 158 -8.05 0.54 9.32
N SER A 159 -8.36 0.50 10.61
CA SER A 159 -9.65 0.11 11.17
C SER A 159 -10.31 1.29 11.87
N TYR A 160 -11.47 1.76 11.39
CA TYR A 160 -12.14 2.90 12.03
C TYR A 160 -13.67 2.83 11.89
N PRO A 161 -14.45 3.08 12.96
CA PRO A 161 -14.03 3.44 14.33
C PRO A 161 -13.74 2.22 15.22
N THR A 162 -13.52 1.03 14.66
CA THR A 162 -13.29 -0.19 15.46
C THR A 162 -11.87 -0.24 16.04
N GLU A 163 -11.75 -0.62 17.32
CA GLU A 163 -10.47 -0.97 17.96
C GLU A 163 -10.05 -2.40 17.62
N ILE A 164 -8.77 -2.61 17.32
CA ILE A 164 -8.19 -3.92 17.09
C ILE A 164 -7.54 -4.39 18.40
N ALA A 165 -7.79 -5.64 18.81
CA ALA A 165 -7.26 -6.17 20.06
C ALA A 165 -5.71 -6.12 20.11
N ALA A 166 -5.15 -5.82 21.28
CA ALA A 166 -3.73 -5.51 21.49
C ALA A 166 -2.72 -6.60 21.07
N TYR A 167 -3.14 -7.85 20.92
CA TYR A 167 -2.30 -9.00 20.54
C TYR A 167 -1.47 -8.82 19.24
N PHE A 168 -1.74 -7.77 18.46
CA PHE A 168 -1.21 -7.56 17.13
C PHE A 168 -0.18 -6.43 17.02
N MET A 169 0.09 -5.68 18.09
CA MET A 169 0.96 -4.49 18.09
C MET A 169 2.41 -4.78 18.47
N ASP A 170 2.71 -5.97 19.01
CA ASP A 170 4.01 -6.22 19.67
C ASP A 170 5.19 -6.45 18.70
N ARG A 171 4.93 -6.63 17.39
CA ARG A 171 5.97 -6.93 16.39
C ARG A 171 5.73 -6.20 15.07
N PRO A 172 6.24 -4.96 14.92
CA PRO A 172 6.10 -4.19 13.69
C PRO A 172 6.98 -4.70 12.55
N LEU A 173 7.98 -5.54 12.83
CA LEU A 173 8.84 -6.15 11.82
C LEU A 173 8.59 -7.66 11.76
N VAL A 174 8.20 -8.15 10.59
CA VAL A 174 7.95 -9.57 10.35
C VAL A 174 8.80 -10.02 9.16
N MET A 175 9.76 -10.91 9.41
CA MET A 175 10.54 -11.54 8.34
C MET A 175 9.78 -12.74 7.79
N HIS A 176 9.61 -12.78 6.47
CA HIS A 176 9.01 -13.88 5.75
C HIS A 176 10.07 -14.86 5.23
N ASN A 177 9.64 -16.09 4.94
CA ASN A 177 10.51 -17.16 4.46
C ASN A 177 11.14 -16.88 3.08
N ASP A 178 10.59 -15.92 2.32
CA ASP A 178 11.08 -15.49 1.01
C ASP A 178 12.13 -14.37 1.11
N GLY A 179 12.55 -14.01 2.32
CA GLY A 179 13.54 -12.97 2.57
C GLY A 179 12.96 -11.55 2.62
N LEU A 180 11.64 -11.38 2.45
CA LEU A 180 11.00 -10.09 2.63
C LEU A 180 10.82 -9.74 4.11
N THR A 181 11.00 -8.48 4.45
CA THR A 181 10.69 -7.92 5.75
C THR A 181 9.46 -7.02 5.63
N GLU A 182 8.36 -7.46 6.23
CA GLU A 182 7.14 -6.68 6.39
C GLU A 182 7.30 -5.68 7.53
N ILE A 183 6.93 -4.44 7.25
CA ILE A 183 6.73 -3.40 8.26
C ILE A 183 5.22 -3.29 8.50
N ALA A 184 4.75 -4.02 9.50
CA ALA A 184 3.35 -4.16 9.83
C ALA A 184 2.88 -3.00 10.71
N LEU A 185 2.05 -2.12 10.14
CA LEU A 185 1.46 -0.98 10.82
C LEU A 185 -0.06 -1.18 10.94
N THR A 186 -0.59 -0.90 12.14
CA THR A 186 -2.03 -0.99 12.41
C THR A 186 -2.53 0.31 13.02
N VAL A 187 -3.43 0.98 12.32
CA VAL A 187 -4.13 2.16 12.82
C VAL A 187 -5.55 1.77 13.18
N ASP A 188 -5.95 2.08 14.39
CA ASP A 188 -7.31 1.84 14.88
C ASP A 188 -7.85 2.99 15.72
N ASN A 189 -9.02 2.83 16.33
CA ASN A 189 -9.60 3.86 17.18
C ASN A 189 -8.76 4.19 18.43
N SER A 190 -7.89 3.28 18.89
CA SER A 190 -7.02 3.50 20.04
C SER A 190 -5.84 4.44 19.74
N ASN A 191 -5.38 4.51 18.47
CA ASN A 191 -4.20 5.28 18.08
C ASN A 191 -4.40 6.28 16.93
N SER A 192 -5.58 6.31 16.32
CA SER A 192 -5.90 7.17 15.17
C SER A 192 -5.96 8.66 15.48
N LYS A 193 -6.32 9.06 16.70
CA LYS A 193 -6.58 10.48 17.05
C LYS A 193 -5.38 11.42 16.84
N GLY A 194 -4.16 10.87 16.84
CA GLY A 194 -2.93 11.63 16.54
C GLY A 194 -2.45 11.53 15.09
N LEU A 195 -3.04 10.63 14.30
CA LEU A 195 -2.62 10.31 12.92
C LEU A 195 -3.61 10.85 11.88
N PHE A 196 -4.91 10.83 12.21
CA PHE A 196 -5.98 11.17 11.29
C PHE A 196 -6.98 12.13 11.93
N THR A 197 -7.43 13.09 11.15
CA THR A 197 -8.60 13.91 11.48
C THR A 197 -9.87 13.20 11.00
N GLU A 198 -11.04 13.58 11.53
CA GLU A 198 -12.33 13.13 11.01
C GLU A 198 -12.48 13.37 9.50
N LYS A 199 -11.95 14.50 9.00
CA LYS A 199 -11.93 14.81 7.57
C LYS A 199 -11.13 13.78 6.77
N HIS A 200 -10.02 13.28 7.30
CA HIS A 200 -9.24 12.23 6.66
C HIS A 200 -10.03 10.92 6.59
N PHE A 201 -10.72 10.52 7.66
CA PHE A 201 -11.57 9.33 7.64
C PHE A 201 -12.74 9.47 6.67
N HIS A 202 -13.34 10.66 6.60
CA HIS A 202 -14.36 10.94 5.59
C HIS A 202 -13.82 10.81 4.16
N ALA A 203 -12.62 11.33 3.89
CA ALA A 203 -11.96 11.19 2.60
C ALA A 203 -11.65 9.71 2.27
N LEU A 204 -11.14 8.93 3.22
CA LEU A 204 -10.91 7.49 3.05
C LEU A 204 -12.21 6.72 2.75
N LYS A 205 -13.30 7.02 3.46
CA LYS A 205 -14.62 6.46 3.19
C LYS A 205 -15.09 6.81 1.78
N HIS A 206 -14.90 8.06 1.37
CA HIS A 206 -15.28 8.53 0.04
C HIS A 206 -14.46 7.85 -1.06
N MET A 207 -13.14 7.76 -0.90
CA MET A 207 -12.26 7.06 -1.87
C MET A 207 -12.61 5.59 -2.00
N LYS A 208 -12.91 4.89 -0.89
CA LYS A 208 -13.33 3.49 -0.92
C LYS A 208 -14.66 3.29 -1.68
N ARG A 209 -15.60 4.23 -1.55
CA ARG A 209 -16.85 4.21 -2.34
C ARG A 209 -16.59 4.47 -3.82
N LEU A 210 -15.81 5.51 -4.14
CA LEU A 210 -15.44 5.80 -5.53
C LEU A 210 -14.75 4.62 -6.21
N ALA A 211 -13.85 3.92 -5.51
CA ALA A 211 -13.19 2.72 -6.03
C ALA A 211 -14.19 1.60 -6.33
N ALA A 212 -15.20 1.40 -5.45
CA ALA A 212 -16.26 0.43 -5.68
C ALA A 212 -17.15 0.81 -6.88
N ASP A 213 -17.56 2.08 -6.98
CA ASP A 213 -18.38 2.59 -8.08
C ASP A 213 -17.63 2.51 -9.43
N MET A 214 -16.33 2.80 -9.43
CA MET A 214 -15.46 2.66 -10.60
C MET A 214 -15.36 1.19 -11.05
N ALA A 215 -15.20 0.26 -10.10
CA ALA A 215 -15.18 -1.16 -10.41
C ALA A 215 -16.52 -1.61 -11.01
N GLU A 216 -17.65 -1.23 -10.43
CA GLU A 216 -18.99 -1.53 -10.97
C GLU A 216 -19.17 -1.03 -12.40
N THR A 217 -18.72 0.20 -12.67
CA THR A 217 -18.79 0.78 -14.01
C THR A 217 -17.95 0.00 -15.03
N THR A 218 -16.71 -0.36 -14.67
CA THR A 218 -15.82 -1.17 -15.52
C THR A 218 -16.46 -2.52 -15.87
N ARG A 219 -17.10 -3.16 -14.90
CA ARG A 219 -17.78 -4.46 -15.07
C ARG A 219 -18.94 -4.37 -16.05
N GLU A 220 -19.77 -3.34 -15.92
CA GLU A 220 -20.89 -3.12 -16.82
C GLU A 220 -20.43 -2.86 -18.26
N VAL A 221 -19.31 -2.12 -18.44
CA VAL A 221 -18.71 -1.91 -19.78
C VAL A 221 -18.20 -3.23 -20.37
N LYS A 222 -17.50 -4.05 -19.57
CA LYS A 222 -16.99 -5.38 -19.99
C LYS A 222 -18.16 -6.31 -20.37
N ARG A 223 -19.20 -6.39 -19.54
CA ARG A 223 -20.41 -7.19 -19.81
C ARG A 223 -21.08 -6.82 -21.12
N ARG A 224 -21.30 -5.52 -21.38
CA ARG A 224 -21.89 -5.04 -22.64
C ARG A 224 -21.02 -5.34 -23.85
N ARG A 225 -19.70 -5.29 -23.69
CA ARG A 225 -18.74 -5.63 -24.75
C ARG A 225 -18.87 -7.11 -25.11
N ASP A 226 -18.86 -8.00 -24.11
CA ASP A 226 -18.93 -9.44 -24.31
C ASP A 226 -20.29 -9.87 -24.90
N GLU A 227 -21.40 -9.28 -24.45
CA GLU A 227 -22.74 -9.50 -25.03
C GLU A 227 -22.84 -9.06 -26.49
N LYS A 228 -22.15 -7.97 -26.86
CA LYS A 228 -22.11 -7.53 -28.25
C LYS A 228 -21.34 -8.51 -29.13
N TYR A 229 -20.23 -9.07 -28.63
CA TYR A 229 -19.45 -10.05 -29.37
C TYR A 229 -20.14 -11.43 -29.47
N SER A 230 -20.95 -11.82 -28.48
CA SER A 230 -21.69 -13.10 -28.51
C SER A 230 -22.84 -13.13 -29.52
N HIS A 231 -23.36 -11.97 -29.95
CA HIS A 231 -24.43 -11.87 -30.96
C HIS A 231 -23.91 -11.74 -32.39
N THR A 232 -22.59 -11.75 -32.59
CA THR A 232 -21.95 -11.59 -33.90
C THR A 232 -21.28 -12.90 -34.39
N GLN A 233 -21.44 -14.00 -33.64
CA GLN A 233 -21.04 -15.37 -34.02
C GLN A 233 -22.29 -16.21 -34.31
#